data_AF-A0A7C5I1H4-F1
#
_entry.id   AF-A0A7C5I1H4-F1
#
_cell.length_a   1.000
_cell.length_b   1.000
_cell.length_c   1.000
_cell.angle_alpha   90.00
_cell.angle_beta   90.00
_cell.angle_gamma   90.00
#
_symmetry.space_group_name_H-M   'P 1'
#
loop_
_entity.id
_entity.type
_entity.pdbx_description
1 polymer ?
#
loop_
_entity_poly.entity_id
_entity_poly.type
_entity_poly.pdbx_seq_one_letter_code
_entity_poly.pdbx_strand_id
1 'polypeptide(L)'
;MLDFLYKGGVLVIPILLCSVFALAIFLERLIRFIRLRKQGRGLAEKVAAFVKNGDDEQARDLVDASDSPMGNVLAQALEVKDQSQETLEAIIVHATEEEVRGLSRYLQALATIGNIAPLLGLFGTVVGMIKAFMVIQEMGGKVNAAVLAGGIWEAMLTTALGLA
;
A
#
# COMPACT_ATOMS: atom_id res chain seq x y z
N MET A 1 8.28 -15.05 -21.59
CA MET A 1 7.87 -14.73 -20.20
C MET A 1 6.85 -15.71 -19.64
N LEU A 2 5.81 -16.11 -20.38
CA LEU A 2 4.87 -17.13 -19.91
C LEU A 2 5.55 -18.49 -19.64
N ASP A 3 6.51 -18.90 -20.47
CA ASP A 3 7.31 -20.12 -20.23
C ASP A 3 8.16 -20.07 -18.95
N PHE A 4 8.51 -18.86 -18.47
CA PHE A 4 9.20 -18.68 -17.19
C PHE A 4 8.21 -18.88 -16.04
N LEU A 5 7.01 -18.32 -16.13
CA LEU A 5 5.97 -18.53 -15.12
C LEU A 5 5.59 -20.00 -14.95
N TYR A 6 5.44 -20.74 -16.06
CA TYR A 6 5.15 -22.17 -16.01
C TYR A 6 6.27 -23.00 -15.37
N LYS A 7 7.52 -22.52 -15.42
CA LYS A 7 8.70 -23.18 -14.84
C LYS A 7 8.99 -22.81 -13.39
N GLY A 8 8.38 -21.77 -12.83
CA GLY A 8 8.59 -21.37 -11.43
C GLY A 8 7.71 -22.14 -10.43
N GLY A 9 6.93 -23.12 -10.89
CA GLY A 9 6.14 -23.97 -10.01
C GLY A 9 4.92 -23.27 -9.39
N VAL A 10 4.24 -23.99 -8.50
CA VAL A 10 2.93 -23.61 -7.92
C VAL A 10 3.02 -22.30 -7.11
N LEU A 11 4.18 -21.98 -6.55
CA LEU A 11 4.40 -20.80 -5.72
C LEU A 11 4.46 -19.48 -6.50
N VAL A 12 4.56 -19.53 -7.82
CA VAL A 12 4.42 -18.33 -8.67
C VAL A 12 3.00 -17.76 -8.60
N ILE A 13 1.98 -18.61 -8.45
CA ILE A 13 0.57 -18.18 -8.40
C ILE A 13 0.30 -17.20 -7.24
N PRO A 14 0.63 -17.51 -5.97
CA PRO A 14 0.43 -16.55 -4.88
C PRO A 14 1.31 -15.30 -5.02
N ILE A 15 2.53 -15.40 -5.57
CA ILE A 15 3.39 -14.23 -5.83
C ILE A 15 2.74 -13.29 -6.86
N LEU A 16 2.17 -13.82 -7.94
CA LEU A 16 1.44 -13.02 -8.91
C LEU A 16 0.20 -12.36 -8.30
N LEU A 17 -0.54 -13.09 -7.46
CA LEU A 17 -1.69 -12.50 -6.76
C LEU A 17 -1.24 -11.33 -5.89
N CYS A 18 -0.14 -11.48 -5.14
CA CYS A 18 0.48 -10.38 -4.40
C CYS A 18 0.80 -9.18 -5.29
N SER A 19 1.39 -9.41 -6.47
CA SER A 19 1.70 -8.36 -7.45
C SER A 19 0.45 -7.63 -7.96
N VAL A 20 -0.61 -8.36 -8.31
CA VAL A 20 -1.89 -7.78 -8.76
C VAL A 20 -2.55 -6.95 -7.66
N PHE A 21 -2.59 -7.46 -6.42
CA PHE A 21 -3.15 -6.71 -5.28
C PHE A 21 -2.32 -5.47 -4.95
N ALA A 22 -0.99 -5.59 -4.95
CA ALA A 22 -0.09 -4.46 -4.72
C ALA A 22 -0.30 -3.37 -5.76
N LEU A 23 -0.39 -3.73 -7.05
CA LEU A 23 -0.62 -2.79 -8.13
C LEU A 23 -2.00 -2.13 -8.03
N ALA A 24 -3.05 -2.89 -7.71
CA ALA A 24 -4.39 -2.36 -7.53
C ALA A 24 -4.46 -1.32 -6.40
N ILE A 25 -3.85 -1.64 -5.24
CA ILE A 25 -3.75 -0.72 -4.10
C ILE A 25 -2.91 0.51 -4.47
N PHE A 26 -1.79 0.31 -5.16
CA PHE A 26 -0.90 1.40 -5.58
C PHE A 26 -1.62 2.39 -6.51
N LEU A 27 -2.35 1.89 -7.52
CA LEU A 27 -3.09 2.74 -8.45
C LEU A 27 -4.24 3.50 -7.77
N GLU A 28 -5.02 2.82 -6.91
CA GLU A 28 -6.08 3.47 -6.13
C GLU A 28 -5.52 4.62 -5.28
N ARG A 29 -4.42 4.36 -4.57
CA ARG A 29 -3.79 5.36 -3.71
C ARG A 29 -3.16 6.49 -4.51
N LEU A 30 -2.47 6.19 -5.61
CA LEU A 30 -1.85 7.20 -6.47
C LEU A 30 -2.91 8.18 -6.99
N ILE A 31 -4.04 7.68 -7.49
CA ILE A 31 -5.15 8.50 -7.97
C ILE A 31 -5.73 9.34 -6.83
N ARG A 32 -5.96 8.73 -5.65
CA ARG A 32 -6.50 9.43 -4.48
C ARG A 32 -5.57 10.56 -4.02
N PHE A 33 -4.26 10.32 -3.89
CA PHE A 33 -3.27 11.33 -3.50
C PHE A 33 -3.16 12.46 -4.53
N ILE A 34 -3.22 12.16 -5.83
CA ILE A 34 -3.21 13.18 -6.88
C ILE A 34 -4.45 14.08 -6.79
N ARG A 35 -5.64 13.49 -6.53
CA ARG A 35 -6.88 14.26 -6.35
C ARG A 35 -6.83 15.15 -5.10
N LEU A 36 -6.38 14.59 -3.98
CA LEU A 36 -6.19 15.31 -2.72
C LEU A 36 -5.30 16.54 -2.88
N ARG A 37 -4.16 16.39 -3.56
CA ARG A 37 -3.22 17.49 -3.80
C ARG A 37 -3.83 18.65 -4.60
N LYS A 38 -4.80 18.38 -5.47
CA LYS A 38 -5.49 19.42 -6.24
C LYS A 38 -6.57 20.13 -5.43
N GLN A 39 -7.35 19.40 -4.64
CA GLN A 39 -8.49 19.94 -3.90
C GLN A 39 -8.09 20.71 -2.63
N GLY A 40 -7.06 20.27 -1.91
CA GLY A 40 -6.65 20.91 -0.66
C GLY A 40 -5.77 22.16 -0.83
N ARG A 41 -5.26 22.47 -2.04
CA ARG A 41 -4.23 23.51 -2.17
C ARG A 41 -4.82 24.91 -1.96
N GLY A 42 -4.36 25.59 -0.92
CA GLY A 42 -4.77 26.96 -0.57
C GLY A 42 -6.13 27.07 0.13
N LEU A 43 -6.75 25.95 0.53
CA LEU A 43 -8.00 25.97 1.28
C LEU A 43 -7.82 26.59 2.67
N ALA A 44 -6.78 26.15 3.40
CA ALA A 44 -6.50 26.65 4.75
C ALA A 44 -6.19 28.15 4.76
N GLU A 45 -5.44 28.64 3.77
CA GLU A 45 -5.09 30.06 3.63
C GLU A 45 -6.34 30.92 3.39
N LYS A 46 -7.27 30.45 2.54
CA LYS A 46 -8.54 31.14 2.27
C LYS A 46 -9.46 31.14 3.49
N VAL A 47 -9.61 30.01 4.16
CA VAL A 47 -10.44 29.89 5.37
C VAL A 47 -9.89 30.79 6.49
N ALA A 48 -8.57 30.78 6.72
CA ALA A 48 -7.94 31.66 7.69
C ALA A 48 -8.14 33.15 7.36
N ALA A 49 -8.15 33.52 6.08
CA ALA A 49 -8.43 34.89 5.66
C ALA A 49 -9.88 35.32 5.96
N PHE A 50 -10.88 34.48 5.66
CA PHE A 50 -12.28 34.77 5.96
C PHE A 50 -12.56 34.89 7.47
N VAL A 51 -12.02 33.95 8.26
CA VAL A 51 -12.15 34.00 9.73
C VAL A 51 -11.51 35.27 10.30
N LYS A 52 -10.34 35.68 9.79
CA LYS A 52 -9.68 36.92 10.22
C LYS A 52 -10.47 38.18 9.88
N ASN A 53 -11.21 38.17 8.79
CA ASN A 53 -12.06 39.29 8.37
C ASN A 53 -13.42 39.32 9.09
N GLY A 54 -13.76 38.28 9.87
CA GLY A 54 -15.05 38.13 10.54
C GLY A 54 -16.15 37.54 9.65
N ASP A 55 -15.80 37.06 8.46
CA ASP A 55 -16.73 36.47 7.48
C ASP A 55 -16.90 34.96 7.71
N ASP A 56 -17.36 34.57 8.91
CA ASP A 56 -17.45 33.16 9.32
C ASP A 56 -18.41 32.33 8.44
N GLU A 57 -19.45 32.96 7.90
CA GLU A 57 -20.41 32.33 6.99
C GLU A 57 -19.74 31.92 5.68
N GLN A 58 -18.90 32.79 5.10
CA GLN A 58 -18.13 32.49 3.89
C GLN A 58 -17.05 31.44 4.14
N ALA A 59 -16.47 31.41 5.35
CA ALA A 59 -15.54 30.36 5.75
C ALA A 59 -16.22 28.99 5.80
N ARG A 60 -17.46 28.91 6.33
CA ARG A 60 -18.25 27.67 6.35
C ARG A 60 -18.65 27.24 4.95
N ASP A 61 -19.20 28.14 4.14
CA ASP A 61 -19.59 27.81 2.76
C ASP A 61 -18.42 27.25 1.94
N LEU A 62 -17.22 27.82 2.11
CA LEU A 62 -16.02 27.36 1.42
C LEU A 62 -15.60 25.95 1.86
N VAL A 63 -15.74 25.64 3.14
CA VAL A 63 -15.39 24.34 3.70
C VAL A 63 -16.42 23.29 3.36
N ASP A 64 -17.71 23.60 3.44
CA ASP A 64 -18.83 22.72 3.09
C ASP A 64 -18.82 22.37 1.60
N ALA A 65 -18.33 23.27 0.74
CA ALA A 65 -18.12 23.02 -0.68
C ALA A 65 -16.88 22.14 -0.98
N SER A 66 -16.04 21.84 0.02
CA SER A 66 -14.79 21.10 -0.16
C SER A 66 -14.91 19.63 0.29
N ASP A 67 -14.92 18.72 -0.68
CA ASP A 67 -14.78 17.25 -0.46
C ASP A 67 -13.35 16.79 -0.08
N SER A 68 -12.51 17.69 0.43
CA SER A 68 -11.12 17.36 0.81
C SER A 68 -11.02 17.05 2.31
N PRO A 69 -10.12 16.15 2.74
CA PRO A 69 -9.82 15.92 4.15
C PRO A 69 -9.45 17.20 4.91
N MET A 70 -8.78 18.14 4.22
CA MET A 70 -8.46 19.42 4.84
C MET A 70 -9.71 20.28 5.06
N GLY A 71 -10.73 20.15 4.20
CA GLY A 71 -12.06 20.72 4.45
C GLY A 71 -12.67 20.13 5.72
N ASN A 72 -12.72 18.82 5.86
CA ASN A 72 -13.27 18.16 7.05
C ASN A 72 -12.60 18.61 8.36
N VAL A 73 -11.26 18.73 8.36
CA VAL A 73 -10.51 19.23 9.52
C VAL A 73 -10.87 20.69 9.82
N LEU A 74 -10.95 21.54 8.80
CA LEU A 74 -11.30 22.94 8.95
C LEU A 74 -12.76 23.14 9.38
N ALA A 75 -13.67 22.25 8.98
CA ALA A 75 -15.08 22.28 9.37
C ALA A 75 -15.20 22.11 10.89
N GLN A 76 -14.55 21.07 11.43
CA GLN A 76 -14.51 20.81 12.87
C GLN A 76 -13.82 21.96 13.62
N ALA A 77 -12.76 22.54 13.06
CA ALA A 77 -12.08 23.70 13.65
C ALA A 77 -13.00 24.94 13.73
N LEU A 78 -13.83 25.18 12.71
CA LEU A 78 -14.79 26.29 12.68
C LEU A 78 -15.94 26.12 13.70
N GLU A 79 -16.28 24.89 14.07
CA GLU A 79 -17.30 24.60 15.10
C GLU A 79 -16.84 24.98 16.50
N VAL A 80 -15.54 24.83 16.79
CA VAL A 80 -14.94 25.10 18.11
C VAL A 80 -14.12 26.39 18.17
N LYS A 81 -14.22 27.25 17.15
CA LYS A 81 -13.37 28.45 17.02
C LYS A 81 -13.44 29.42 18.22
N ASP A 82 -14.60 29.47 18.89
CA ASP A 82 -14.86 30.38 20.01
C ASP A 82 -14.48 29.77 21.37
N GLN A 83 -13.97 28.54 21.39
CA GLN A 83 -13.48 27.88 22.61
C GLN A 83 -12.04 28.28 22.93
N SER A 84 -11.47 27.73 24.01
CA SER A 84 -10.07 27.95 24.34
C SER A 84 -9.15 27.46 23.22
N GLN A 85 -8.00 28.15 23.07
CA GLN A 85 -6.97 27.76 22.10
C GLN A 85 -6.54 26.30 22.25
N GLU A 86 -6.43 25.82 23.50
CA GLU A 86 -6.10 24.44 23.81
C GLU A 86 -7.11 23.44 23.21
N THR A 87 -8.41 23.74 23.30
CA THR A 87 -9.44 22.89 22.71
C THR A 87 -9.42 22.92 21.18
N LEU A 88 -9.21 24.10 20.59
CA LEU A 88 -9.09 24.24 19.14
C LEU A 88 -7.91 23.42 18.60
N GLU A 89 -6.74 23.54 19.22
CA GLU A 89 -5.55 22.75 18.84
C GLU A 89 -5.80 21.25 18.99
N ALA A 90 -6.39 20.82 20.11
CA ALA A 90 -6.72 19.42 20.34
C ALA A 90 -7.66 18.85 19.27
N ILE A 91 -8.71 19.59 18.88
CA ILE A 91 -9.65 19.18 17.84
C ILE A 91 -8.98 19.10 16.47
N ILE A 92 -8.16 20.09 16.10
CA ILE A 92 -7.42 20.06 14.83
C ILE A 92 -6.51 18.84 14.76
N VAL A 93 -5.78 18.53 15.83
CA VAL A 93 -4.90 17.36 15.90
C VAL A 93 -5.72 16.08 15.76
N HIS A 94 -6.78 15.93 16.54
CA HIS A 94 -7.65 14.75 16.48
C HIS A 94 -8.27 14.51 15.10
N ALA A 95 -8.84 15.56 14.49
CA ALA A 95 -9.44 15.50 13.16
C ALA A 95 -8.39 15.15 12.10
N THR A 96 -7.18 15.72 12.21
CA THR A 96 -6.07 15.42 11.31
C THR A 96 -5.65 13.95 11.43
N GLU A 97 -5.53 13.41 12.64
CA GLU A 97 -5.18 12.01 12.86
C GLU A 97 -6.22 11.05 12.28
N GLU A 98 -7.52 11.39 12.41
CA GLU A 98 -8.61 10.59 11.86
C GLU A 98 -8.53 10.52 10.33
N GLU A 99 -8.34 11.67 9.67
CA GLU A 99 -8.17 11.75 8.22
C GLU A 99 -6.90 11.01 7.75
N VAL A 100 -5.77 11.19 8.44
CA VAL A 100 -4.52 10.49 8.14
C VAL A 100 -4.68 8.97 8.26
N ARG A 101 -5.44 8.50 9.26
CA ARG A 101 -5.74 7.08 9.44
C ARG A 101 -6.56 6.53 8.27
N GLY A 102 -7.56 7.27 7.79
CA GLY A 102 -8.33 6.93 6.60
C GLY A 102 -7.46 6.87 5.32
N LEU A 103 -6.54 7.83 5.18
CA LEU A 103 -5.57 7.88 4.08
C LEU A 103 -4.53 6.76 4.14
N SER A 104 -4.24 6.21 5.32
CA SER A 104 -3.22 5.18 5.51
C SER A 104 -3.73 3.74 5.46
N ARG A 105 -5.06 3.52 5.47
CA ARG A 105 -5.70 2.19 5.61
C ARG A 105 -5.16 1.08 4.69
N TYR A 106 -4.69 1.38 3.47
CA TYR A 106 -4.15 0.36 2.54
C TYR A 106 -2.62 0.32 2.48
N LEU A 107 -1.92 1.28 3.09
CA LEU A 107 -0.45 1.30 3.12
C LEU A 107 0.10 0.13 3.93
N GLN A 108 -0.58 -0.24 5.02
CA GLN A 108 -0.18 -1.37 5.84
C GLN A 108 -0.30 -2.69 5.06
N ALA A 109 -1.37 -2.88 4.28
CA ALA A 109 -1.52 -4.05 3.42
C ALA A 109 -0.40 -4.13 2.36
N LEU A 110 -0.03 -2.99 1.75
CA LEU A 110 1.07 -2.92 0.80
C LEU A 110 2.42 -3.29 1.46
N ALA A 111 2.67 -2.81 2.68
CA ALA A 111 3.86 -3.15 3.46
C ALA A 111 3.89 -4.66 3.80
N THR A 112 2.75 -5.24 4.16
CA THR A 112 2.63 -6.69 4.38
C THR A 112 2.95 -7.48 3.12
N ILE A 113 2.43 -7.07 1.96
CA ILE A 113 2.74 -7.73 0.68
C ILE A 113 4.24 -7.63 0.36
N GLY A 114 4.85 -6.46 0.53
CA GLY A 114 6.28 -6.24 0.31
C GLY A 114 7.17 -7.11 1.22
N ASN A 115 6.70 -7.49 2.40
CA ASN A 115 7.41 -8.41 3.28
C ASN A 115 7.14 -9.89 2.95
N ILE A 116 5.90 -10.26 2.59
CA ILE A 116 5.52 -11.65 2.36
C ILE A 116 6.00 -12.16 0.99
N ALA A 117 5.97 -11.34 -0.06
CA ALA A 117 6.36 -11.78 -1.41
C ALA A 117 7.82 -12.30 -1.49
N PRO A 118 8.84 -11.65 -0.87
CA PRO A 118 10.19 -12.20 -0.79
C PRO A 118 10.27 -13.51 0.01
N LEU A 119 9.50 -13.62 1.09
CA LEU A 119 9.45 -14.84 1.90
C LEU A 119 8.82 -16.01 1.11
N LEU A 120 7.80 -15.75 0.29
CA LEU A 120 7.24 -16.74 -0.64
C LEU A 120 8.27 -17.15 -1.69
N GLY A 121 9.05 -16.19 -2.20
CA GLY A 121 10.16 -16.44 -3.12
C GLY A 121 11.24 -17.35 -2.52
N LEU A 122 11.65 -17.07 -1.28
CA LEU A 122 12.60 -17.88 -0.52
C LEU A 122 12.03 -19.26 -0.18
N PHE A 123 10.74 -19.34 0.18
CA PHE A 123 10.07 -20.63 0.38
C PHE A 123 10.08 -21.47 -0.90
N GLY A 124 9.94 -20.82 -2.07
CA GLY A 124 10.09 -21.45 -3.38
C GLY A 124 11.42 -22.14 -3.59
N THR A 125 12.52 -21.58 -3.10
CA THR A 125 13.83 -22.23 -3.25
C THR A 125 13.94 -23.49 -2.41
N VAL A 126 13.44 -23.45 -1.17
CA VAL A 126 13.41 -24.61 -0.28
C VAL A 126 12.60 -25.73 -0.91
N VAL A 127 11.40 -25.42 -1.43
CA VAL A 127 10.52 -26.41 -2.08
C VAL A 127 11.16 -26.97 -3.35
N GLY A 128 11.75 -26.13 -4.20
CA GLY A 128 12.43 -26.56 -5.43
C GLY A 128 13.60 -27.51 -5.15
N MET A 129 14.40 -27.22 -4.13
CA MET A 129 15.49 -28.08 -3.69
C MET A 129 15.00 -29.41 -3.11
N ILE A 130 13.94 -29.40 -2.28
CA ILE A 130 13.34 -30.63 -1.75
C ILE A 130 12.88 -31.54 -2.89
N LYS A 131 12.16 -31.00 -3.88
CA LYS A 131 11.72 -31.75 -5.06
C LYS A 131 12.90 -32.36 -5.82
N ALA A 132 13.96 -31.58 -6.05
CA ALA A 132 15.15 -32.06 -6.76
C ALA A 132 15.79 -33.26 -6.05
N PHE A 133 15.92 -33.21 -4.72
CA PHE A 133 16.47 -34.31 -3.94
C PHE A 133 15.55 -35.53 -3.87
N MET A 134 14.23 -35.35 -3.81
CA MET A 134 13.27 -36.46 -3.88
C MET A 134 13.42 -37.26 -5.18
N VAL A 135 13.55 -36.59 -6.33
CA VAL A 135 13.74 -37.28 -7.61
C VAL A 135 15.07 -38.04 -7.66
N ILE A 136 16.15 -37.48 -7.07
CA ILE A 136 17.44 -38.17 -6.97
C ILE A 136 17.32 -39.44 -6.11
N GLN A 137 16.58 -39.37 -5.00
CA GLN A 137 16.32 -40.52 -4.13
C GLN A 137 15.53 -41.61 -4.88
N GLU A 138 14.49 -41.25 -5.64
CA GLU A 138 13.68 -42.18 -6.44
C GLU A 138 14.48 -42.86 -7.55
N MET A 139 15.47 -42.17 -8.13
CA MET A 139 16.41 -42.75 -9.11
C MET A 139 17.47 -43.68 -8.48
N GLY A 140 17.31 -44.06 -7.20
CA GLY A 140 18.24 -44.93 -6.49
C GLY A 140 19.59 -44.27 -6.19
N GLY A 141 19.61 -42.95 -6.01
CA GLY A 141 20.83 -42.18 -5.73
C GLY A 141 21.71 -41.90 -6.95
N LYS A 142 21.28 -42.30 -8.16
CA LYS A 142 21.96 -41.90 -9.39
C LYS A 142 21.69 -40.42 -9.67
N VAL A 143 22.69 -39.59 -9.43
CA VAL A 143 22.59 -38.14 -9.68
C VAL A 143 22.55 -37.88 -11.19
N ASN A 144 21.41 -37.42 -11.68
CA ASN A 144 21.30 -36.84 -13.02
C ASN A 144 21.41 -35.31 -12.91
N ALA A 145 22.50 -34.75 -13.44
CA ALA A 145 22.75 -33.31 -13.41
C ALA A 145 21.61 -32.47 -14.04
N ALA A 146 20.91 -33.01 -15.04
CA ALA A 146 19.79 -32.32 -15.69
C ALA A 146 18.58 -32.16 -14.75
N VAL A 147 18.31 -33.15 -13.90
CA VAL A 147 17.21 -33.11 -12.93
C VAL A 147 17.49 -32.09 -11.84
N LEU A 148 18.73 -32.09 -11.33
CA LEU A 148 19.15 -31.13 -10.32
C LEU A 148 19.10 -29.68 -10.86
N ALA A 149 19.58 -29.47 -12.08
CA ALA A 149 19.53 -28.16 -12.74
C ALA A 149 18.09 -27.64 -12.91
N GLY A 150 17.13 -28.53 -13.20
CA GLY A 150 15.71 -28.16 -13.29
C GLY A 150 15.11 -27.65 -11.98
N GLY A 151 15.35 -28.34 -10.87
CA GLY A 151 14.85 -27.93 -9.55
C GLY A 151 15.50 -26.64 -9.02
N ILE A 152 16.81 -26.46 -9.28
CA ILE A 152 17.51 -25.21 -8.96
C ILE A 152 16.97 -24.05 -9.79
N TRP A 153 16.67 -24.27 -11.07
CA TRP A 153 16.08 -23.27 -11.93
C TRP A 153 14.69 -22.81 -11.45
N GLU A 154 13.79 -23.74 -11.12
CA GLU A 154 12.47 -23.44 -10.52
C GLU A 154 12.64 -22.61 -9.24
N ALA A 155 13.54 -23.04 -8.36
CA ALA A 155 13.87 -22.38 -7.10
C ALA A 155 14.32 -20.92 -7.31
N MET A 156 15.35 -20.70 -8.13
CA MET A 156 15.91 -19.36 -8.38
C MET A 156 14.90 -18.43 -9.03
N LEU A 157 14.08 -18.95 -9.94
CA LEU A 157 13.08 -18.16 -10.63
C LEU A 157 11.97 -17.70 -9.69
N THR A 158 11.54 -18.55 -8.76
CA THR A 158 10.53 -18.20 -7.76
C THR A 158 11.02 -17.09 -6.83
N THR A 159 12.30 -17.13 -6.42
CA THR A 159 12.89 -16.03 -5.64
C THR A 159 12.99 -14.74 -6.44
N ALA A 160 13.46 -14.80 -7.68
CA ALA A 160 13.55 -13.62 -8.53
C ALA A 160 12.17 -12.94 -8.70
N LEU A 161 11.11 -13.73 -8.86
CA LEU A 161 9.73 -13.24 -8.95
C LEU A 161 9.20 -12.69 -7.62
N GLY A 162 9.56 -13.28 -6.48
CA GLY A 162 9.16 -12.76 -5.17
C GLY A 162 9.82 -11.42 -4.80
N LEU A 163 10.94 -11.08 -5.45
CA LEU A 163 11.65 -9.82 -5.27
C LEU A 163 11.22 -8.72 -6.26
N ALA A 164 10.57 -9.09 -7.36
CA ALA A 164 10.14 -8.18 -8.42
C ALA A 164 8.80 -7.51 -8.12
#